data_AF-A0AAE3QYW2-F1
#
_entry.id   AF-A0AAE3QYW2-F1
#
_cell.length_a   1.000
_cell.length_b   1.000
_cell.length_c   1.000
_cell.angle_alpha   90.00
_cell.angle_beta   90.00
_cell.angle_gamma   90.00
#
_symmetry.space_group_name_H-M   'P 1'
#
loop_
_entity.id
_entity.type
_entity.pdbx_description
1 polymer ?
#
loop_
_entity_poly.entity_id
_entity_poly.type
_entity_poly.pdbx_seq_one_letter_code
_entity_poly.pdbx_strand_id
1 'polypeptide(L)'
;MNFYLPANLKNVLQLAIESEELNEHMRLNSHMDKYYHVIHTLYIKRHTEKYNGLDSFHKLHSDILSELYGERYYKTILNTLIELGIIECDNYYVTTTKSKGYRLTDKYRTTKFEMVSPTDSQFIQKIKDFKHRSQDQKIKLNKRLYNRLQLDLSSLSIQTEKALEYCVAEVCNHYNISKPCYTSIIDAQNQISDLIENNELYLSEIEFLKKENEIAAKVQEYRTKKLTGFNFLKFKSYLINITLIAEGDINFTIDSKTNRVYSFFTSFPSKLRQFLLLNNHPLVFADIRNSQPFLFACMLISYYKQRHLALPDDVKHYIELCRSGKFYDYLMEQEGITQEHRKEWKAKFFEKVFFNKHSEKKVWQQEKAMQNQFPNVFKVILHLKETDYRTLARNLQRKEAQMFINIIAKAIYKDNLNVQILTCHDAIYTTHDHIDLVVHHIMKSYKDMYNIQPTIEKGCYEVEPEPADYQVADFSASHNTQPTRYTLEELDYINKALKELGIIEEELTEEIPIPF
;
A
#
# COMPACT_ATOMS: atom_id res chain seq x y z
N MET A 1 -9.02 -20.33 -4.19
CA MET A 1 -7.76 -19.97 -3.52
C MET A 1 -6.67 -20.85 -4.09
N ASN A 2 -5.77 -20.25 -4.88
CA ASN A 2 -4.55 -20.88 -5.37
C ASN A 2 -3.35 -20.41 -4.52
N PHE A 3 -2.23 -21.14 -4.56
CA PHE A 3 -0.98 -20.73 -3.94
C PHE A 3 -0.01 -20.13 -4.96
N TYR A 4 0.84 -19.20 -4.51
CA TYR A 4 1.90 -18.63 -5.34
C TYR A 4 3.23 -19.19 -4.84
N LEU A 5 3.93 -19.92 -5.70
CA LEU A 5 5.20 -20.58 -5.38
C LEU A 5 6.31 -20.15 -6.34
N PRO A 6 7.58 -20.09 -5.92
CA PRO A 6 8.70 -19.84 -6.83
C PRO A 6 8.78 -20.93 -7.91
N ALA A 7 8.95 -20.56 -9.18
CA ALA A 7 9.04 -21.49 -10.31
C ALA A 7 10.27 -22.43 -10.22
N ASN A 8 11.35 -21.95 -9.59
CA ASN A 8 12.54 -22.76 -9.31
C ASN A 8 12.41 -23.62 -8.05
N LEU A 9 11.27 -23.56 -7.34
CA LEU A 9 10.96 -24.47 -6.25
C LEU A 9 10.55 -25.81 -6.85
N LYS A 10 11.52 -26.71 -7.02
CA LYS A 10 11.21 -28.14 -7.13
C LYS A 10 10.30 -28.52 -5.96
N ASN A 11 9.33 -29.41 -6.19
CA ASN A 11 8.38 -29.85 -5.15
C ASN A 11 9.12 -30.02 -3.80
N VAL A 12 8.62 -29.39 -2.73
CA VAL A 12 9.32 -29.36 -1.42
C VAL A 12 9.66 -30.78 -0.94
N LEU A 13 8.85 -31.77 -1.32
CA LEU A 13 9.14 -33.19 -1.11
C LEU A 13 10.42 -33.64 -1.81
N GLN A 14 10.61 -33.27 -3.07
CA GLN A 14 11.79 -33.61 -3.86
C GLN A 14 13.04 -32.94 -3.29
N LEU A 15 12.95 -31.68 -2.85
CA LEU A 15 14.07 -31.01 -2.18
C LEU A 15 14.43 -31.67 -0.85
N ALA A 16 13.43 -32.12 -0.09
CA ALA A 16 13.64 -32.86 1.16
C ALA A 16 14.22 -34.27 0.94
N ILE A 17 13.94 -34.90 -0.21
CA ILE A 17 14.55 -36.17 -0.62
C ILE A 17 15.99 -35.96 -1.12
N GLU A 18 16.26 -34.86 -1.83
CA GLU A 18 17.58 -34.50 -2.36
C GLU A 18 18.54 -34.00 -1.26
N SER A 19 18.04 -33.45 -0.15
CA SER A 19 18.84 -33.19 1.04
C SER A 19 19.02 -34.50 1.84
N GLU A 20 20.20 -35.11 1.81
CA GLU A 20 20.52 -36.39 2.49
C GLU A 20 20.27 -36.39 4.02
N GLU A 21 19.87 -35.27 4.61
CA GLU A 21 19.49 -35.09 6.00
C GLU A 21 18.00 -34.75 6.17
N LEU A 22 17.08 -35.73 6.05
CA LEU A 22 15.71 -35.58 6.59
C LEU A 22 14.98 -36.93 6.73
N ASN A 23 15.60 -37.87 7.44
CA ASN A 23 15.17 -39.26 7.49
C ASN A 23 14.26 -39.69 8.67
N GLU A 24 13.58 -38.79 9.38
CA GLU A 24 12.68 -39.22 10.48
C GLU A 24 11.24 -38.64 10.50
N HIS A 25 10.84 -37.75 9.60
CA HIS A 25 9.51 -37.10 9.69
C HIS A 25 8.69 -37.03 8.40
N MET A 26 8.91 -37.93 7.43
CA MET A 26 8.16 -37.94 6.16
C MET A 26 6.66 -38.26 6.34
N ARG A 27 5.89 -37.23 6.72
CA ARG A 27 4.47 -37.00 6.43
C ARG A 27 4.31 -35.79 5.51
N LEU A 28 5.30 -35.55 4.64
CA LEU A 28 5.36 -34.39 3.75
C LEU A 28 4.22 -34.41 2.72
N ASN A 29 3.94 -35.57 2.11
CA ASN A 29 2.88 -35.71 1.09
C ASN A 29 1.47 -35.31 1.57
N SER A 30 1.10 -35.64 2.81
CA SER A 30 -0.24 -35.32 3.34
C SER A 30 -0.41 -33.87 3.79
N HIS A 31 0.66 -33.06 3.76
CA HIS A 31 0.66 -31.70 4.31
C HIS A 31 1.33 -30.67 3.40
N MET A 32 1.60 -30.99 2.14
CA MET A 32 2.25 -30.12 1.15
C MET A 32 1.60 -28.74 1.06
N ASP A 33 0.28 -28.70 1.02
CA ASP A 33 -0.48 -27.46 0.96
C ASP A 33 -0.20 -26.53 2.15
N LYS A 34 0.19 -27.06 3.32
CA LYS A 34 0.56 -26.24 4.49
C LYS A 34 1.91 -25.56 4.28
N TYR A 35 2.89 -26.24 3.67
CA TYR A 35 4.18 -25.65 3.29
C TYR A 35 3.97 -24.57 2.23
N TYR A 36 3.18 -24.88 1.20
CA TYR A 36 2.82 -23.96 0.14
C TYR A 36 2.06 -22.74 0.67
N HIS A 37 1.17 -22.92 1.64
CA HIS A 37 0.47 -21.81 2.27
C HIS A 37 1.43 -20.87 3.06
N VAL A 38 2.49 -21.38 3.70
CA VAL A 38 3.51 -20.52 4.34
C VAL A 38 4.26 -19.70 3.29
N ILE A 39 4.72 -20.34 2.20
CA ILE A 39 5.43 -19.69 1.10
C ILE A 39 4.54 -18.63 0.43
N HIS A 40 3.30 -18.99 0.10
CA HIS A 40 2.29 -18.08 -0.43
C HIS A 40 2.03 -16.92 0.53
N THR A 41 1.88 -17.16 1.84
CA THR A 41 1.64 -16.10 2.83
C THR A 41 2.80 -15.09 2.88
N LEU A 42 4.05 -15.57 2.83
CA LEU A 42 5.22 -14.71 2.77
C LEU A 42 5.30 -13.92 1.46
N TYR A 43 4.97 -14.57 0.33
CA TYR A 43 4.88 -13.92 -0.98
C TYR A 43 3.85 -12.78 -0.98
N ILE A 44 2.63 -13.03 -0.50
CA ILE A 44 1.60 -11.99 -0.42
C ILE A 44 2.06 -10.84 0.48
N LYS A 45 2.54 -11.14 1.70
CA LYS A 45 2.99 -10.13 2.67
C LYS A 45 4.10 -9.23 2.12
N ARG A 46 5.05 -9.80 1.37
CA ARG A 46 6.12 -9.06 0.69
C ARG A 46 5.61 -7.98 -0.24
N HIS A 47 4.51 -8.24 -0.94
CA HIS A 47 3.99 -7.32 -1.94
C HIS A 47 2.85 -6.44 -1.38
N THR A 48 2.20 -6.80 -0.27
CA THR A 48 1.09 -6.02 0.30
C THR A 48 1.49 -5.10 1.46
N GLU A 49 2.59 -5.38 2.18
CA GLU A 49 3.01 -4.58 3.34
C GLU A 49 3.85 -3.36 2.91
N LYS A 50 3.19 -2.21 2.71
CA LYS A 50 3.70 -0.93 2.14
C LYS A 50 5.00 -0.32 2.74
N TYR A 51 5.52 -0.82 3.86
CA TYR A 51 6.61 -0.17 4.62
C TYR A 51 7.89 -1.01 4.77
N ASN A 52 7.90 -2.18 4.14
CA ASN A 52 8.97 -3.14 4.24
C ASN A 52 9.69 -3.18 2.89
N GLY A 53 10.98 -2.79 2.85
CA GLY A 53 11.81 -2.93 1.65
C GLY A 53 11.87 -4.38 1.14
N LEU A 54 12.35 -4.57 -0.10
CA LEU A 54 12.46 -5.84 -0.83
C LEU A 54 12.88 -7.07 -0.01
N ASP A 55 13.78 -6.83 0.95
CA ASP A 55 14.45 -7.85 1.76
C ASP A 55 13.97 -7.87 3.22
N SER A 56 12.82 -7.28 3.51
CA SER A 56 12.33 -7.18 4.88
C SER A 56 11.79 -8.52 5.39
N PHE A 57 11.92 -8.72 6.69
CA PHE A 57 11.29 -9.85 7.37
C PHE A 57 9.82 -9.56 7.69
N HIS A 58 8.94 -10.51 7.36
CA HIS A 58 7.51 -10.42 7.58
C HIS A 58 7.08 -11.26 8.78
N LYS A 59 6.22 -10.70 9.62
CA LYS A 59 5.77 -11.38 10.83
C LYS A 59 4.78 -12.49 10.50
N LEU A 60 5.06 -13.70 11.00
CA LEU A 60 4.13 -14.82 11.07
C LEU A 60 3.85 -15.12 12.55
N HIS A 61 2.60 -14.93 12.97
CA HIS A 61 2.21 -15.11 14.36
C HIS A 61 2.05 -16.59 14.71
N SER A 62 2.75 -17.06 15.74
CA SER A 62 2.69 -18.45 16.21
C SER A 62 1.26 -18.93 16.48
N ASP A 63 0.42 -18.07 17.04
CA ASP A 63 -0.94 -18.41 17.43
C ASP A 63 -1.80 -18.73 16.20
N ILE A 64 -1.64 -17.94 15.13
CA ILE A 64 -2.32 -18.13 13.84
C ILE A 64 -1.86 -19.45 13.20
N LEU A 65 -0.54 -19.67 13.15
CA LEU A 65 0.02 -20.88 12.54
C LEU A 65 -0.34 -22.14 13.34
N SER A 66 -0.37 -22.03 14.67
CA SER A 66 -0.76 -23.13 15.57
C SER A 66 -2.22 -23.52 15.37
N GLU A 67 -3.13 -22.56 15.22
CA GLU A 67 -4.54 -22.84 14.96
C GLU A 67 -4.76 -23.45 13.56
N LEU A 68 -4.09 -22.91 12.53
CA LEU A 68 -4.21 -23.38 11.15
C LEU A 68 -3.58 -24.77 10.94
N TYR A 69 -2.36 -24.99 11.43
CA TYR A 69 -1.58 -26.19 11.09
C TYR A 69 -1.51 -27.20 12.22
N GLY A 70 -1.74 -26.78 13.48
CA GLY A 70 -1.53 -27.55 14.70
C GLY A 70 -0.22 -27.18 15.41
N GLU A 71 -0.23 -27.10 16.74
CA GLU A 71 0.89 -26.62 17.57
C GLU A 71 2.22 -27.35 17.34
N ARG A 72 2.16 -28.67 17.19
CA ARG A 72 3.34 -29.50 16.90
C ARG A 72 3.81 -29.38 15.45
N TYR A 73 2.87 -29.18 14.52
CA TYR A 73 3.13 -29.23 13.09
C TYR A 73 3.66 -27.91 12.54
N TYR A 74 3.20 -26.76 13.02
CA TYR A 74 3.68 -25.48 12.47
C TYR A 74 5.18 -25.25 12.71
N LYS A 75 5.69 -25.68 13.88
CA LYS A 75 7.13 -25.62 14.20
C LYS A 75 7.93 -26.49 13.24
N THR A 76 7.44 -27.71 13.00
CA THR A 76 8.05 -28.65 12.06
C THR A 76 8.11 -28.04 10.66
N ILE A 77 6.99 -27.50 10.16
CA ILE A 77 6.92 -26.85 8.84
C ILE A 77 7.93 -25.71 8.72
N LEU A 78 7.97 -24.80 9.70
CA LEU A 78 8.89 -23.67 9.66
C LEU A 78 10.36 -24.11 9.72
N ASN A 79 10.69 -25.05 10.61
CA ASN A 79 12.05 -25.56 10.73
C ASN A 79 12.49 -26.26 9.44
N THR A 80 11.66 -27.12 8.86
CA THR A 80 11.96 -27.79 7.59
C THR A 80 12.16 -26.78 6.45
N LEU A 81 11.33 -25.73 6.36
CA LEU A 81 11.53 -24.69 5.34
C LEU A 81 12.83 -23.89 5.55
N ILE A 82 13.31 -23.76 6.80
CA ILE A 82 14.59 -23.12 7.12
C ILE A 82 15.76 -24.04 6.79
N GLU A 83 15.68 -25.32 7.17
CA GLU A 83 16.69 -26.35 6.90
C GLU A 83 16.89 -26.55 5.40
N LEU A 84 15.80 -26.56 4.62
CA LEU A 84 15.86 -26.62 3.16
C LEU A 84 16.35 -25.31 2.51
N GLY A 85 16.64 -24.27 3.30
CA GLY A 85 17.07 -22.97 2.80
C GLY A 85 16.02 -22.24 1.97
N ILE A 86 14.73 -22.56 2.12
CA ILE A 86 13.63 -21.93 1.40
C ILE A 86 13.26 -20.59 2.05
N ILE A 87 13.25 -20.57 3.39
CA ILE A 87 12.98 -19.37 4.18
C ILE A 87 14.10 -19.11 5.18
N GLU A 88 14.22 -17.86 5.62
CA GLU A 88 15.14 -17.45 6.68
C GLU A 88 14.38 -16.65 7.75
N CYS A 89 14.89 -16.67 8.99
CA CYS A 89 14.29 -16.02 10.15
C CYS A 89 15.21 -14.93 10.70
N ASP A 90 14.63 -13.80 11.13
CA ASP A 90 15.40 -12.69 11.73
C ASP A 90 15.96 -13.02 13.12
N ASN A 91 15.58 -14.17 13.70
CA ASN A 91 15.92 -14.67 15.04
C ASN A 91 15.74 -13.65 16.18
N TYR A 92 14.99 -12.58 15.94
CA TYR A 92 14.84 -11.47 16.86
C TYR A 92 13.51 -11.60 17.62
N TYR A 93 13.53 -12.35 18.72
CA TYR A 93 12.38 -12.55 19.59
C TYR A 93 12.51 -11.72 20.86
N VAL A 94 11.50 -10.89 21.15
CA VAL A 94 11.37 -10.24 22.47
C VAL A 94 10.06 -10.71 23.07
N THR A 95 10.16 -11.49 24.16
CA THR A 95 9.01 -11.96 24.95
C THR A 95 8.08 -10.80 25.24
N THR A 96 6.78 -11.00 24.99
CA THR A 96 5.67 -10.02 25.18
C THR A 96 5.59 -8.82 24.23
N THR A 97 6.56 -8.58 23.33
CA THR A 97 6.60 -7.35 22.51
C THR A 97 6.86 -7.51 21.01
N LYS A 98 7.53 -8.57 20.53
CA LYS A 98 7.80 -8.75 19.09
C LYS A 98 7.79 -10.23 18.66
N SER A 99 6.95 -10.57 17.67
CA SER A 99 6.93 -11.87 17.00
C SER A 99 8.10 -12.02 16.01
N LYS A 100 8.60 -13.25 15.83
CA LYS A 100 9.66 -13.58 14.86
C LYS A 100 9.26 -13.18 13.43
N GLY A 101 10.21 -12.64 12.68
CA GLY A 101 10.06 -12.32 11.26
C GLY A 101 10.65 -13.42 10.37
N TYR A 102 10.01 -13.66 9.24
CA TYR A 102 10.44 -14.63 8.24
C TYR A 102 10.44 -14.00 6.84
N ARG A 103 11.32 -14.45 5.95
CA ARG A 103 11.30 -14.09 4.52
C ARG A 103 11.78 -15.28 3.68
N LEU A 104 11.46 -15.25 2.38
CA LEU A 104 12.06 -16.19 1.42
C LEU A 104 13.54 -15.86 1.26
N THR A 105 14.40 -16.88 1.15
CA THR A 105 15.83 -16.67 0.87
C THR A 105 16.04 -16.09 -0.52
N ASP A 106 17.22 -15.50 -0.75
CA ASP A 106 17.63 -14.89 -2.03
C ASP A 106 17.33 -15.80 -3.22
N LYS A 107 17.64 -17.10 -3.09
CA LYS A 107 17.44 -18.13 -4.12
C LYS A 107 15.99 -18.26 -4.61
N TYR A 108 15.01 -18.07 -3.72
CA TYR A 108 13.59 -18.29 -4.06
C TYR A 108 12.80 -16.98 -4.14
N ARG A 109 13.36 -15.87 -3.67
CA ARG A 109 12.69 -14.57 -3.70
C ARG A 109 12.88 -13.80 -5.01
N THR A 110 13.94 -14.08 -5.75
CA THR A 110 14.27 -13.37 -7.01
C THR A 110 13.68 -14.03 -8.25
N THR A 111 13.11 -15.22 -8.13
CA THR A 111 12.62 -16.02 -9.26
C THR A 111 11.18 -15.70 -9.63
N LYS A 112 10.75 -16.14 -10.83
CA LYS A 112 9.34 -16.15 -11.25
C LYS A 112 8.50 -16.94 -10.24
N PHE A 113 7.23 -16.57 -10.08
CA PHE A 113 6.26 -17.29 -9.26
C PHE A 113 5.15 -17.84 -10.14
N GLU A 114 4.67 -19.02 -9.80
CA GLU A 114 3.60 -19.72 -10.50
C GLU A 114 2.42 -19.97 -9.55
N MET A 115 1.23 -20.00 -10.14
CA MET A 115 0.03 -20.38 -9.43
C MET A 115 -0.09 -21.90 -9.39
N VAL A 116 -0.19 -22.44 -8.18
CA VAL A 116 -0.37 -23.87 -7.95
C VAL A 116 -1.71 -24.09 -7.27
N SER A 117 -2.53 -24.97 -7.87
CA SER A 117 -3.80 -25.35 -7.29
C SER A 117 -3.59 -26.28 -6.09
N PRO A 118 -4.25 -26.01 -4.96
CA PRO A 118 -4.15 -26.85 -3.77
C PRO A 118 -4.79 -28.22 -4.00
N THR A 119 -4.29 -29.22 -3.27
CA THR A 119 -4.74 -30.62 -3.36
C THR A 119 -5.61 -31.03 -2.16
N ASP A 120 -5.43 -30.39 -1.00
CA ASP A 120 -6.14 -30.65 0.24
C ASP A 120 -7.34 -29.71 0.39
N SER A 121 -8.50 -30.15 -0.10
CA SER A 121 -9.75 -29.39 -0.02
C SER A 121 -10.20 -29.13 1.43
N GLN A 122 -9.90 -30.03 2.38
CA GLN A 122 -10.25 -29.85 3.79
C GLN A 122 -9.41 -28.75 4.42
N PHE A 123 -8.11 -28.71 4.12
CA PHE A 123 -7.23 -27.65 4.60
C PHE A 123 -7.59 -26.30 4.00
N ILE A 124 -7.94 -26.24 2.71
CA ILE A 124 -8.44 -25.00 2.09
C ILE A 124 -9.73 -24.53 2.75
N GLN A 125 -10.66 -25.44 3.03
CA GLN A 125 -11.88 -25.08 3.77
C GLN A 125 -11.54 -24.60 5.18
N LYS A 126 -10.59 -25.24 5.87
CA LYS A 126 -10.10 -24.79 7.19
C LYS A 126 -9.49 -23.39 7.14
N ILE A 127 -8.75 -23.03 6.09
CA ILE A 127 -8.22 -21.67 5.90
C ILE A 127 -9.37 -20.67 5.74
N LYS A 128 -10.36 -20.98 4.89
CA LYS A 128 -11.56 -20.14 4.70
C LYS A 128 -12.32 -19.97 6.01
N ASP A 129 -12.58 -21.06 6.72
CA ASP A 129 -13.29 -21.06 8.01
C ASP A 129 -12.50 -20.31 9.09
N PHE A 130 -11.18 -20.42 9.11
CA PHE A 130 -10.32 -19.67 10.04
C PHE A 130 -10.37 -18.17 9.75
N LYS A 131 -10.34 -17.76 8.47
CA LYS A 131 -10.56 -16.36 8.08
C LYS A 131 -11.93 -15.87 8.59
N HIS A 132 -13.00 -16.66 8.39
CA HIS A 132 -14.33 -16.33 8.89
C HIS A 132 -14.44 -16.31 10.43
N ARG A 133 -13.83 -17.26 11.16
CA ARG A 133 -13.88 -17.34 12.64
C ARG A 133 -13.04 -16.26 13.34
N SER A 134 -11.85 -15.98 12.82
CA SER A 134 -11.00 -14.88 13.31
C SER A 134 -11.69 -13.51 13.16
N GLN A 135 -12.55 -13.38 12.15
CA GLN A 135 -13.45 -12.24 11.97
C GLN A 135 -14.54 -12.25 13.05
N ASP A 136 -15.24 -13.36 13.26
CA ASP A 136 -16.34 -13.48 14.24
C ASP A 136 -15.94 -13.29 15.72
N GLN A 137 -14.79 -13.83 16.16
CA GLN A 137 -14.37 -13.80 17.57
C GLN A 137 -13.94 -12.41 18.07
N LYS A 138 -13.49 -11.52 17.17
CA LYS A 138 -13.09 -10.14 17.52
C LYS A 138 -14.27 -9.16 17.55
N ILE A 139 -15.43 -9.56 17.04
CA ILE A 139 -16.66 -8.75 16.99
C ILE A 139 -17.53 -9.04 18.23
N LYS A 140 -17.01 -8.74 19.43
CA LYS A 140 -17.80 -8.81 20.69
C LYS A 140 -18.50 -7.49 21.06
N LEU A 141 -18.33 -6.43 20.26
CA LEU A 141 -19.14 -5.20 20.34
C LEU A 141 -19.76 -4.90 18.96
N ASN A 142 -21.06 -4.59 18.92
CA ASN A 142 -21.81 -4.17 17.72
C ASN A 142 -21.76 -5.13 16.52
N LYS A 143 -21.99 -6.43 16.74
CA LYS A 143 -21.99 -7.47 15.68
C LYS A 143 -22.79 -7.09 14.42
N ARG A 144 -23.96 -6.47 14.58
CA ARG A 144 -24.78 -6.05 13.44
C ARG A 144 -24.12 -4.99 12.55
N LEU A 145 -23.45 -4.00 13.14
CA LEU A 145 -22.81 -2.90 12.39
C LEU A 145 -21.60 -3.42 11.61
N TYR A 146 -20.73 -4.19 12.27
CA TYR A 146 -19.54 -4.74 11.62
C TYR A 146 -19.91 -5.77 10.56
N ASN A 147 -20.92 -6.61 10.81
CA ASN A 147 -21.46 -7.51 9.79
C ASN A 147 -21.96 -6.73 8.58
N ARG A 148 -22.63 -5.58 8.78
CA ARG A 148 -23.09 -4.76 7.67
C ARG A 148 -21.93 -4.16 6.86
N LEU A 149 -20.91 -3.62 7.53
CA LEU A 149 -19.70 -3.12 6.85
C LEU A 149 -18.99 -4.24 6.06
N GLN A 150 -19.00 -5.46 6.58
CA GLN A 150 -18.44 -6.62 5.88
C GLN A 150 -19.27 -7.02 4.66
N LEU A 151 -20.60 -6.97 4.75
CA LEU A 151 -21.49 -7.20 3.61
C LEU A 151 -21.26 -6.15 2.51
N ASP A 152 -21.15 -4.88 2.87
CA ASP A 152 -20.85 -3.81 1.90
C ASP A 152 -19.45 -4.01 1.28
N LEU A 153 -18.47 -4.50 2.04
CA LEU A 153 -17.16 -4.85 1.48
C LEU A 153 -17.24 -6.03 0.50
N SER A 154 -18.14 -6.98 0.72
CA SER A 154 -18.34 -8.13 -0.17
C SER A 154 -19.02 -7.80 -1.50
N SER A 155 -19.67 -6.62 -1.60
CA SER A 155 -20.22 -6.12 -2.87
C SER A 155 -19.21 -5.33 -3.70
N LEU A 156 -17.96 -5.26 -3.25
CA LEU A 156 -16.86 -4.64 -3.99
C LEU A 156 -16.39 -5.56 -5.12
N SER A 157 -16.34 -5.02 -6.33
CA SER A 157 -15.74 -5.67 -7.49
C SER A 157 -14.71 -4.74 -8.14
N ILE A 158 -13.96 -5.26 -9.10
CA ILE A 158 -12.96 -4.50 -9.86
C ILE A 158 -13.15 -4.72 -11.36
N GLN A 159 -13.00 -3.65 -12.14
CA GLN A 159 -12.88 -3.71 -13.60
C GLN A 159 -11.50 -4.26 -13.96
N THR A 160 -11.35 -5.59 -13.87
CA THR A 160 -10.06 -6.29 -13.98
C THR A 160 -9.27 -5.91 -15.23
N GLU A 161 -9.91 -5.91 -16.40
CA GLU A 161 -9.25 -5.56 -17.68
C GLU A 161 -8.67 -4.14 -17.65
N LYS A 162 -9.50 -3.14 -17.33
CA LYS A 162 -9.06 -1.73 -17.22
C LYS A 162 -7.97 -1.53 -16.17
N ALA A 163 -8.07 -2.23 -15.04
CA ALA A 163 -7.07 -2.15 -13.99
C ALA A 163 -5.72 -2.71 -14.47
N LEU A 164 -5.73 -3.79 -15.25
CA LEU A 164 -4.52 -4.37 -15.82
C LEU A 164 -3.92 -3.49 -16.91
N GLU A 165 -4.74 -2.96 -17.82
CA GLU A 165 -4.33 -1.99 -18.84
C GLU A 165 -3.64 -0.78 -18.21
N TYR A 166 -4.19 -0.25 -17.12
CA TYR A 166 -3.56 0.83 -16.36
C TYR A 166 -2.20 0.42 -15.78
N CYS A 167 -2.11 -0.78 -15.21
CA CYS A 167 -0.85 -1.27 -14.66
C CYS A 167 0.22 -1.41 -15.75
N VAL A 168 -0.14 -1.98 -16.90
CA VAL A 168 0.72 -2.12 -18.08
C VAL A 168 1.18 -0.75 -18.55
N ALA A 169 0.25 0.19 -18.72
CA ALA A 169 0.56 1.54 -19.17
C ALA A 169 1.50 2.27 -18.21
N GLU A 170 1.31 2.13 -16.89
CA GLU A 170 2.23 2.71 -15.90
C GLU A 170 3.66 2.14 -16.04
N VAL A 171 3.80 0.86 -16.41
CA VAL A 171 5.10 0.21 -16.68
C VAL A 171 5.69 0.70 -18.01
N CYS A 172 4.92 0.65 -19.10
CA CYS A 172 5.35 1.12 -20.43
C CYS A 172 5.82 2.58 -20.37
N ASN A 173 5.05 3.47 -19.75
CA ASN A 173 5.41 4.87 -19.56
C ASN A 173 6.67 5.03 -18.70
N HIS A 174 6.85 4.17 -17.69
CA HIS A 174 8.03 4.24 -16.83
C HIS A 174 9.32 3.84 -17.56
N TYR A 175 9.24 2.85 -18.44
CA TYR A 175 10.38 2.33 -19.19
C TYR A 175 10.49 2.88 -20.62
N ASN A 176 9.59 3.79 -21.01
CA ASN A 176 9.48 4.38 -22.36
C ASN A 176 9.36 3.31 -23.48
N ILE A 177 8.53 2.30 -23.25
CA ILE A 177 8.31 1.17 -24.18
C ILE A 177 6.96 1.35 -24.88
N SER A 178 6.88 1.04 -26.17
CA SER A 178 5.62 1.00 -26.91
C SER A 178 4.62 0.03 -26.26
N LYS A 179 3.36 0.45 -26.12
CA LYS A 179 2.29 -0.33 -25.47
C LYS A 179 2.05 -1.62 -26.27
N PRO A 180 2.34 -2.81 -25.73
CA PRO A 180 2.04 -4.05 -26.45
C PRO A 180 0.55 -4.42 -26.28
N CYS A 181 0.05 -5.25 -27.19
CA CYS A 181 -1.35 -5.71 -27.22
C CYS A 181 -1.51 -6.99 -26.38
N TYR A 182 -2.51 -7.04 -25.50
CA TYR A 182 -2.75 -8.18 -24.61
C TYR A 182 -4.16 -8.73 -24.76
N THR A 183 -4.27 -10.06 -24.75
CA THR A 183 -5.55 -10.79 -24.87
C THR A 183 -6.00 -11.47 -23.57
N SER A 184 -5.14 -11.53 -22.53
CA SER A 184 -5.47 -12.12 -21.23
C SER A 184 -4.52 -11.68 -20.09
N ILE A 185 -4.91 -11.95 -18.83
CA ILE A 185 -4.08 -11.74 -17.62
C ILE A 185 -2.73 -12.47 -17.73
N ILE A 186 -2.75 -13.68 -18.29
CA ILE A 186 -1.57 -14.53 -18.42
C ILE A 186 -0.63 -13.95 -19.47
N ASP A 187 -1.18 -13.43 -20.57
CA ASP A 187 -0.40 -12.73 -21.60
C ASP A 187 0.21 -11.44 -21.05
N ALA A 188 -0.53 -10.68 -20.25
CA ALA A 188 -0.04 -9.51 -19.53
C ALA A 188 1.13 -9.83 -18.60
N GLN A 189 1.02 -10.92 -17.85
CA GLN A 189 2.09 -11.37 -16.96
C GLN A 189 3.32 -11.86 -17.73
N ASN A 190 3.14 -12.57 -18.84
CA ASN A 190 4.24 -13.12 -19.63
C ASN A 190 4.98 -12.04 -20.41
N GLN A 191 4.31 -11.17 -21.19
CA GLN A 191 5.04 -10.16 -21.97
C GLN A 191 5.68 -9.09 -21.06
N ILE A 192 5.11 -8.80 -19.89
CA ILE A 192 5.80 -7.93 -18.91
C ILE A 192 7.04 -8.63 -18.37
N SER A 193 7.00 -9.95 -18.15
CA SER A 193 8.18 -10.74 -17.80
C SER A 193 9.24 -10.68 -18.90
N ASP A 194 8.82 -10.82 -20.17
CA ASP A 194 9.72 -10.80 -21.34
C ASP A 194 10.32 -9.41 -21.60
N LEU A 195 9.52 -8.34 -21.45
CA LEU A 195 10.00 -6.95 -21.52
C LEU A 195 11.03 -6.64 -20.42
N ILE A 196 10.89 -7.27 -19.26
CA ILE A 196 11.83 -7.12 -18.14
C ILE A 196 13.12 -7.90 -18.38
N GLU A 197 13.05 -9.12 -18.93
CA GLU A 197 14.23 -9.91 -19.32
C GLU A 197 15.03 -9.21 -20.42
N ASN A 198 14.37 -8.59 -21.39
CA ASN A 198 15.03 -7.78 -22.41
C ASN A 198 15.66 -6.49 -21.81
N ASN A 199 15.09 -5.95 -20.73
CA ASN A 199 15.67 -4.82 -19.99
C ASN A 199 16.85 -5.25 -19.08
N GLU A 200 16.91 -6.51 -18.63
CA GLU A 200 18.11 -7.07 -17.99
C GLU A 200 19.30 -7.15 -18.96
N LEU A 201 19.05 -7.40 -20.25
CA LEU A 201 20.07 -7.25 -21.29
C LEU A 201 20.56 -5.80 -21.41
N TYR A 202 19.64 -4.83 -21.39
CA TYR A 202 19.96 -3.39 -21.40
C TYR A 202 20.78 -2.97 -20.16
N LEU A 203 20.51 -3.58 -19.00
CA LEU A 203 21.27 -3.38 -17.77
C LEU A 203 22.68 -3.97 -17.84
N SER A 204 22.89 -5.04 -18.62
CA SER A 204 24.22 -5.61 -18.89
C SER A 204 25.08 -4.71 -19.78
N GLU A 205 24.45 -3.98 -20.70
CA GLU A 205 25.06 -2.94 -21.55
C GLU A 205 25.46 -1.70 -20.74
N ILE A 206 24.62 -1.30 -19.78
CA ILE A 206 24.96 -0.27 -18.78
C ILE A 206 26.12 -0.75 -17.88
N GLU A 207 26.22 -2.05 -17.60
CA GLU A 207 27.36 -2.65 -16.88
C GLU A 207 28.68 -2.58 -17.64
N PHE A 208 28.64 -2.65 -18.97
CA PHE A 208 29.80 -2.41 -19.81
C PHE A 208 30.27 -0.95 -19.71
N LEU A 209 29.34 0.01 -19.68
CA LEU A 209 29.63 1.44 -19.47
C LEU A 209 30.13 1.79 -18.04
N LYS A 210 29.92 0.91 -17.04
CA LYS A 210 30.46 1.10 -15.66
C LYS A 210 31.99 1.08 -15.60
N LYS A 211 32.67 0.53 -16.60
CA LYS A 211 34.14 0.38 -16.57
C LYS A 211 34.91 1.70 -16.66
N GLU A 212 34.27 2.81 -17.02
CA GLU A 212 34.99 4.08 -17.24
C GLU A 212 34.94 5.11 -16.11
N ASN A 213 34.14 4.96 -15.04
CA ASN A 213 34.21 5.92 -13.92
C ASN A 213 33.65 5.37 -12.59
N GLU A 214 34.54 5.05 -11.65
CA GLU A 214 34.24 4.37 -10.37
C GLU A 214 33.33 5.16 -9.40
N ILE A 215 33.23 6.48 -9.53
CA ILE A 215 32.42 7.33 -8.64
C ILE A 215 30.98 7.48 -9.16
N ALA A 216 30.79 7.53 -10.48
CA ALA A 216 29.47 7.55 -11.11
C ALA A 216 28.79 6.18 -11.02
N ALA A 217 29.54 5.08 -11.14
CA ALA A 217 29.03 3.72 -11.05
C ALA A 217 28.34 3.42 -9.71
N LYS A 218 28.88 3.89 -8.56
CA LYS A 218 28.25 3.65 -7.25
C LYS A 218 26.97 4.44 -7.02
N VAL A 219 26.88 5.68 -7.52
CA VAL A 219 25.68 6.51 -7.40
C VAL A 219 24.60 6.04 -8.39
N GLN A 220 25.02 5.64 -9.60
CA GLN A 220 24.14 5.14 -10.64
C GLN A 220 23.65 3.73 -10.31
N GLU A 221 24.50 2.76 -9.94
CA GLU A 221 24.10 1.41 -9.51
C GLU A 221 23.10 1.46 -8.34
N TYR A 222 23.28 2.38 -7.40
CA TYR A 222 22.35 2.61 -6.29
C TYR A 222 21.02 3.23 -6.76
N ARG A 223 21.02 4.08 -7.79
CA ARG A 223 19.81 4.61 -8.44
C ARG A 223 19.10 3.55 -9.28
N THR A 224 19.82 2.74 -10.06
CA THR A 224 19.27 1.68 -10.91
C THR A 224 18.65 0.57 -10.06
N LYS A 225 19.35 0.07 -9.03
CA LYS A 225 18.78 -0.91 -8.06
C LYS A 225 17.53 -0.40 -7.35
N LYS A 226 17.45 0.91 -7.09
CA LYS A 226 16.32 1.54 -6.42
C LYS A 226 15.16 1.86 -7.38
N LEU A 227 15.42 2.15 -8.65
CA LEU A 227 14.39 2.37 -9.68
C LEU A 227 13.77 1.06 -10.16
N THR A 228 14.59 0.05 -10.52
CA THR A 228 14.10 -1.20 -11.11
C THR A 228 13.38 -2.08 -10.09
N GLY A 229 13.95 -2.23 -8.88
CA GLY A 229 13.36 -3.06 -7.82
C GLY A 229 12.09 -2.48 -7.19
N PHE A 230 12.00 -1.14 -7.06
CA PHE A 230 10.85 -0.49 -6.40
C PHE A 230 9.61 -0.44 -7.30
N ASN A 231 9.78 -0.12 -8.60
CA ASN A 231 8.65 -0.04 -9.52
C ASN A 231 8.11 -1.41 -9.91
N PHE A 232 8.98 -2.43 -10.02
CA PHE A 232 8.55 -3.81 -10.21
C PHE A 232 7.74 -4.35 -9.03
N LEU A 233 8.16 -4.08 -7.79
CA LEU A 233 7.39 -4.49 -6.61
C LEU A 233 6.05 -3.80 -6.49
N LYS A 234 6.01 -2.52 -6.86
CA LYS A 234 4.76 -1.76 -6.91
C LYS A 234 3.80 -2.36 -7.95
N PHE A 235 4.30 -2.74 -9.12
CA PHE A 235 3.50 -3.40 -10.15
C PHE A 235 3.03 -4.80 -9.72
N LYS A 236 3.92 -5.65 -9.18
CA LYS A 236 3.53 -6.95 -8.61
C LYS A 236 2.51 -6.80 -7.48
N SER A 237 2.67 -5.79 -6.63
CA SER A 237 1.69 -5.43 -5.60
C SER A 237 0.33 -5.13 -6.21
N TYR A 238 0.28 -4.37 -7.31
CA TYR A 238 -0.95 -4.04 -8.01
C TYR A 238 -1.64 -5.30 -8.55
N LEU A 239 -0.91 -6.16 -9.27
CA LEU A 239 -1.45 -7.42 -9.79
C LEU A 239 -2.02 -8.31 -8.67
N ILE A 240 -1.28 -8.51 -7.59
CA ILE A 240 -1.73 -9.30 -6.43
C ILE A 240 -3.01 -8.70 -5.84
N ASN A 241 -3.08 -7.38 -5.68
CA ASN A 241 -4.27 -6.72 -5.17
C ASN A 241 -5.48 -6.87 -6.13
N ILE A 242 -5.27 -6.80 -7.44
CA ILE A 242 -6.33 -7.03 -8.43
C ILE A 242 -6.87 -8.46 -8.32
N THR A 243 -5.98 -9.46 -8.27
CA THR A 243 -6.38 -10.87 -8.13
C THR A 243 -7.12 -11.13 -6.82
N LEU A 244 -6.66 -10.55 -5.70
CA LEU A 244 -7.32 -10.74 -4.40
C LEU A 244 -8.76 -10.20 -4.38
N ILE A 245 -9.05 -9.09 -5.06
CA ILE A 245 -10.45 -8.62 -5.21
C ILE A 245 -11.22 -9.55 -6.12
N ALA A 246 -10.66 -9.91 -7.27
CA ALA A 246 -11.34 -10.76 -8.25
C ALA A 246 -11.71 -12.14 -7.67
N GLU A 247 -10.90 -12.67 -6.75
CA GLU A 247 -11.18 -13.90 -5.99
C GLU A 247 -12.12 -13.69 -4.78
N GLY A 248 -12.50 -12.45 -4.46
CA GLY A 248 -13.39 -12.12 -3.35
C GLY A 248 -12.74 -12.23 -1.96
N ASP A 249 -11.46 -11.90 -1.79
CA ASP A 249 -10.80 -11.91 -0.47
C ASP A 249 -11.22 -10.69 0.38
N ILE A 250 -12.16 -10.91 1.30
CA ILE A 250 -12.77 -9.88 2.16
C ILE A 250 -12.01 -9.77 3.50
N ASN A 251 -10.67 -9.85 3.51
CA ASN A 251 -9.90 -9.73 4.75
C ASN A 251 -10.40 -8.50 5.54
N PHE A 252 -10.89 -8.73 6.76
CA PHE A 252 -11.52 -7.73 7.61
C PHE A 252 -11.07 -7.99 9.05
N THR A 253 -10.46 -7.01 9.69
CA THR A 253 -9.94 -7.14 11.05
C THR A 253 -10.14 -5.83 11.80
N ILE A 254 -10.29 -5.93 13.12
CA ILE A 254 -10.41 -4.77 13.99
C ILE A 254 -9.18 -4.76 14.89
N ASP A 255 -8.45 -3.65 14.90
CA ASP A 255 -7.32 -3.49 15.80
C ASP A 255 -7.80 -3.29 17.24
N SER A 256 -7.38 -4.17 18.14
CA SER A 256 -7.79 -4.14 19.56
C SER A 256 -7.36 -2.86 20.30
N LYS A 257 -6.32 -2.17 19.83
CA LYS A 257 -5.80 -0.98 20.51
C LYS A 257 -6.55 0.26 20.09
N THR A 258 -6.92 0.39 18.82
CA THR A 258 -7.46 1.60 18.20
C THR A 258 -8.89 1.47 17.75
N ASN A 259 -9.43 0.26 17.67
CA ASN A 259 -10.72 -0.09 17.06
C ASN A 259 -10.84 0.28 15.57
N ARG A 260 -9.72 0.60 14.92
CA ARG A 260 -9.69 0.80 13.47
C ARG A 260 -10.03 -0.51 12.78
N VAL A 261 -10.90 -0.40 11.78
CA VAL A 261 -11.15 -1.48 10.82
C VAL A 261 -10.02 -1.45 9.80
N TYR A 262 -9.39 -2.61 9.64
CA TYR A 262 -8.45 -2.89 8.57
C TYR A 262 -9.09 -3.93 7.68
N SER A 263 -9.29 -3.55 6.43
CA SER A 263 -9.70 -4.47 5.40
C SER A 263 -8.76 -4.45 4.22
N PHE A 264 -8.93 -5.41 3.31
CA PHE A 264 -8.25 -5.39 2.02
C PHE A 264 -8.35 -4.00 1.34
N PHE A 265 -9.52 -3.36 1.38
CA PHE A 265 -9.76 -2.01 0.84
C PHE A 265 -8.89 -0.93 1.51
N THR A 266 -8.70 -0.99 2.84
CA THR A 266 -7.86 -0.01 3.57
C THR A 266 -6.39 -0.04 3.13
N SER A 267 -5.88 -1.22 2.76
CA SER A 267 -4.52 -1.39 2.21
C SER A 267 -4.44 -1.19 0.70
N PHE A 268 -5.57 -1.26 -0.02
CA PHE A 268 -5.62 -1.26 -1.48
C PHE A 268 -4.91 -0.02 -2.08
N PRO A 269 -4.16 -0.17 -3.18
CA PRO A 269 -3.48 0.94 -3.83
C PRO A 269 -4.44 2.04 -4.27
N SER A 270 -4.16 3.29 -3.90
CA SER A 270 -5.06 4.43 -4.18
C SER A 270 -5.28 4.65 -5.68
N LYS A 271 -4.24 4.45 -6.51
CA LYS A 271 -4.31 4.56 -7.97
C LYS A 271 -5.23 3.54 -8.63
N LEU A 272 -5.40 2.36 -8.00
CA LEU A 272 -6.29 1.32 -8.53
C LEU A 272 -7.73 1.49 -8.07
N ARG A 273 -8.01 2.35 -7.08
CA ARG A 273 -9.36 2.56 -6.55
C ARG A 273 -10.33 3.06 -7.62
N GLN A 274 -9.81 3.67 -8.69
CA GLN A 274 -10.59 4.12 -9.85
C GLN A 274 -11.27 2.99 -10.63
N PHE A 275 -10.75 1.76 -10.53
CA PHE A 275 -11.32 0.60 -11.19
C PHE A 275 -12.27 -0.20 -10.30
N LEU A 276 -12.46 0.24 -9.05
CA LEU A 276 -13.35 -0.42 -8.12
C LEU A 276 -14.80 -0.02 -8.38
N LEU A 277 -15.69 -0.99 -8.23
CA LEU A 277 -17.13 -0.80 -8.29
C LEU A 277 -17.77 -1.28 -6.99
N LEU A 278 -18.68 -0.49 -6.45
CA LEU A 278 -19.51 -0.87 -5.31
C LEU A 278 -20.90 -1.18 -5.84
N ASN A 279 -21.30 -2.45 -5.80
CA ASN A 279 -22.54 -2.92 -6.41
C ASN A 279 -22.67 -2.49 -7.89
N ASN A 280 -21.60 -2.69 -8.66
CA ASN A 280 -21.49 -2.34 -10.08
C ASN A 280 -21.52 -0.83 -10.41
N HIS A 281 -21.43 0.05 -9.42
CA HIS A 281 -21.33 1.50 -9.62
C HIS A 281 -19.94 2.03 -9.24
N PRO A 282 -19.40 3.04 -9.95
CA PRO A 282 -18.12 3.67 -9.60
C PRO A 282 -18.08 4.18 -8.16
N LEU A 283 -16.92 4.04 -7.51
CA LEU A 283 -16.70 4.57 -6.17
C LEU A 283 -16.53 6.09 -6.20
N VAL A 284 -17.29 6.75 -5.34
CA VAL A 284 -17.05 8.13 -4.89
C VAL A 284 -16.73 8.15 -3.42
N PHE A 285 -16.15 9.24 -2.94
CA PHE A 285 -15.76 9.36 -1.54
C PHE A 285 -16.02 10.74 -0.97
N ALA A 286 -16.22 10.75 0.35
CA ALA A 286 -16.20 11.92 1.20
C ALA A 286 -15.06 11.74 2.21
N ASP A 287 -14.06 12.62 2.14
CA ASP A 287 -12.89 12.64 3.01
C ASP A 287 -12.82 13.96 3.80
N ILE A 288 -12.33 13.91 5.03
CA ILE A 288 -12.17 15.12 5.85
C ILE A 288 -10.83 15.77 5.54
N ARG A 289 -10.86 17.01 5.04
CA ARG A 289 -9.63 17.80 4.89
C ARG A 289 -9.00 18.05 6.26
N ASN A 290 -7.70 17.75 6.37
CA ASN A 290 -6.93 17.86 7.60
C ASN A 290 -7.56 17.08 8.77
N SER A 291 -8.08 15.87 8.48
CA SER A 291 -8.77 14.99 9.43
C SER A 291 -8.11 14.87 10.81
N GLN A 292 -6.81 14.60 10.87
CA GLN A 292 -6.11 14.40 12.15
C GLN A 292 -6.02 15.70 12.98
N PRO A 293 -5.57 16.86 12.44
CA PRO A 293 -5.73 18.15 13.09
C PRO A 293 -7.17 18.48 13.52
N PHE A 294 -8.16 18.18 12.67
CA PHE A 294 -9.58 18.41 12.98
C PHE A 294 -10.11 17.51 14.12
N LEU A 295 -9.73 16.23 14.13
CA LEU A 295 -10.02 15.33 15.25
C LEU A 295 -9.34 15.83 16.54
N PHE A 296 -8.13 16.38 16.43
CA PHE A 296 -7.47 17.00 17.56
C PHE A 296 -8.21 18.27 18.04
N ALA A 297 -8.74 19.09 17.13
CA ALA A 297 -9.61 20.22 17.48
C ALA A 297 -10.85 19.77 18.27
N CYS A 298 -11.48 18.66 17.89
CA CYS A 298 -12.58 18.05 18.65
C CYS A 298 -12.13 17.60 20.05
N MET A 299 -10.92 17.05 20.17
CA MET A 299 -10.32 16.69 21.46
C MET A 299 -10.02 17.91 22.33
N LEU A 300 -9.55 19.02 21.75
CA LEU A 300 -9.32 20.27 22.46
C LEU A 300 -10.62 20.83 23.04
N ILE A 301 -11.70 20.88 22.24
CA ILE A 301 -13.04 21.28 22.72
C ILE A 301 -13.45 20.43 23.93
N SER A 302 -13.27 19.11 23.84
CA SER A 302 -13.57 18.19 24.95
C SER A 302 -12.67 18.43 26.16
N TYR A 303 -11.37 18.66 25.94
CA TYR A 303 -10.36 18.87 26.97
C TYR A 303 -10.64 20.10 27.83
N TYR A 304 -10.95 21.23 27.20
CA TYR A 304 -11.27 22.49 27.88
C TYR A 304 -12.65 22.43 28.53
N LYS A 305 -13.66 21.88 27.85
CA LYS A 305 -15.01 21.71 28.40
C LYS A 305 -15.02 20.87 29.67
N GLN A 306 -14.31 19.73 29.68
CA GLN A 306 -14.23 18.84 30.85
C GLN A 306 -13.52 19.47 32.04
N ARG A 307 -12.66 20.47 31.81
CA ARG A 307 -11.95 21.22 32.85
C ARG A 307 -12.66 22.49 33.27
N HIS A 308 -13.83 22.78 32.70
CA HIS A 308 -14.56 24.03 32.90
C HIS A 308 -13.72 25.28 32.59
N LEU A 309 -12.83 25.18 31.59
CA LEU A 309 -11.96 26.27 31.14
C LEU A 309 -12.50 26.89 29.85
N ALA A 310 -12.37 28.22 29.72
CA ALA A 310 -12.59 28.91 28.46
C ALA A 310 -11.51 28.53 27.43
N LEU A 311 -11.87 28.51 26.15
CA LEU A 311 -10.90 28.29 25.07
C LEU A 311 -10.01 29.53 24.93
N PRO A 312 -8.68 29.38 25.00
CA PRO A 312 -7.74 30.45 24.63
C PRO A 312 -7.87 30.83 23.15
N ASP A 313 -7.43 32.04 22.79
CA ASP A 313 -7.63 32.57 21.44
C ASP A 313 -6.82 31.82 20.38
N ASP A 314 -5.60 31.37 20.69
CA ASP A 314 -4.81 30.51 19.80
C ASP A 314 -5.48 29.15 19.59
N VAL A 315 -6.15 28.60 20.61
CA VAL A 315 -6.93 27.36 20.49
C VAL A 315 -8.16 27.56 19.61
N LYS A 316 -8.87 28.69 19.75
CA LYS A 316 -10.00 29.03 18.85
C LYS A 316 -9.52 29.18 17.40
N HIS A 317 -8.38 29.85 17.21
CA HIS A 317 -7.79 30.04 15.88
C HIS A 317 -7.38 28.69 15.26
N TYR A 318 -6.76 27.81 16.03
CA TYR A 318 -6.45 26.44 15.60
C TYR A 318 -7.70 25.66 15.18
N ILE A 319 -8.77 25.71 15.99
CA ILE A 319 -10.04 25.05 15.67
C ILE A 319 -10.60 25.58 14.36
N GLU A 320 -10.54 26.89 14.13
CA GLU A 320 -11.05 27.52 12.90
C GLU A 320 -10.28 27.09 11.65
N LEU A 321 -8.95 27.08 11.73
CA LEU A 321 -8.10 26.62 10.65
C LEU A 321 -8.30 25.14 10.34
N CYS A 322 -8.55 24.31 11.35
CA CYS A 322 -8.85 22.89 11.15
C CYS A 322 -10.23 22.69 10.51
N ARG A 323 -11.26 23.39 10.99
CA ARG A 323 -12.63 23.36 10.43
C ARG A 323 -12.67 23.78 8.97
N SER A 324 -11.94 24.84 8.62
CA SER A 324 -11.86 25.36 7.24
C SER A 324 -10.92 24.57 6.32
N GLY A 325 -10.23 23.55 6.84
CA GLY A 325 -9.29 22.74 6.05
C GLY A 325 -7.98 23.47 5.69
N LYS A 326 -7.68 24.62 6.31
CA LYS A 326 -6.53 25.50 5.97
C LYS A 326 -5.34 25.39 6.92
N PHE A 327 -5.42 24.56 7.97
CA PHE A 327 -4.38 24.41 8.99
C PHE A 327 -2.95 24.27 8.45
N TYR A 328 -2.71 23.33 7.54
CA TYR A 328 -1.36 23.12 7.01
C TYR A 328 -0.90 24.28 6.13
N ASP A 329 -1.81 24.83 5.32
CA ASP A 329 -1.46 25.88 4.38
C ASP A 329 -1.10 27.16 5.15
N TYR A 330 -1.81 27.46 6.24
CA TYR A 330 -1.48 28.53 7.18
C TYR A 330 -0.10 28.33 7.83
N LEU A 331 0.18 27.15 8.42
CA LEU A 331 1.48 26.92 9.07
C LEU A 331 2.64 26.97 8.08
N MET A 332 2.45 26.46 6.87
CA MET A 332 3.47 26.52 5.83
C MET A 332 3.76 27.96 5.39
N GLU A 333 2.72 28.78 5.24
CA GLU A 333 2.86 30.21 4.93
C GLU A 333 3.65 30.94 6.02
N GLN A 334 3.35 30.70 7.30
CA GLN A 334 4.08 31.30 8.43
C GLN A 334 5.56 30.88 8.48
N GLU A 335 5.90 29.72 7.93
CA GLU A 335 7.27 29.18 7.90
C GLU A 335 7.97 29.38 6.54
N GLY A 336 7.34 30.06 5.58
CA GLY A 336 7.89 30.30 4.25
C GLY A 336 8.07 29.04 3.40
N ILE A 337 7.22 28.01 3.60
CA ILE A 337 7.30 26.73 2.89
C ILE A 337 6.40 26.73 1.66
N THR A 338 6.96 26.40 0.50
CA THR A 338 6.24 26.30 -0.76
C THR A 338 5.37 25.04 -0.85
N GLN A 339 4.37 25.05 -1.75
CA GLN A 339 3.45 23.92 -1.95
C GLN A 339 4.15 22.63 -2.41
N GLU A 340 5.28 22.75 -3.12
CA GLU A 340 6.10 21.62 -3.55
C GLU A 340 6.54 20.73 -2.37
N HIS A 341 6.92 21.34 -1.24
CA HIS A 341 7.39 20.62 -0.06
C HIS A 341 6.27 20.16 0.88
N ARG A 342 4.99 20.41 0.54
CA ARG A 342 3.83 20.13 1.41
C ARG A 342 3.79 18.68 1.91
N LYS A 343 4.04 17.72 1.03
CA LYS A 343 3.95 16.29 1.37
C LYS A 343 5.00 15.88 2.41
N GLU A 344 6.25 16.30 2.20
CA GLU A 344 7.35 16.04 3.14
C GLU A 344 7.13 16.77 4.46
N TRP A 345 6.72 18.04 4.39
CA TRP A 345 6.48 18.87 5.57
C TRP A 345 5.38 18.27 6.45
N LYS A 346 4.27 17.80 5.85
CA LYS A 346 3.21 17.08 6.57
C LYS A 346 3.71 15.79 7.21
N ALA A 347 4.51 15.00 6.49
CA ALA A 347 5.06 13.76 7.04
C ALA A 347 5.91 14.05 8.29
N LYS A 348 6.76 15.08 8.24
CA LYS A 348 7.54 15.55 9.40
C LYS A 348 6.65 16.11 10.50
N PHE A 349 5.55 16.81 10.19
CA PHE A 349 4.61 17.28 11.21
C PHE A 349 4.04 16.11 12.02
N PHE A 350 3.54 15.06 11.35
CA PHE A 350 3.03 13.88 12.04
C PHE A 350 4.10 13.20 12.89
N GLU A 351 5.28 12.99 12.31
CA GLU A 351 6.39 12.36 13.01
C GLU A 351 6.78 13.16 14.24
N LYS A 352 7.09 14.46 14.10
CA LYS A 352 7.70 15.26 15.15
C LYS A 352 6.68 15.83 16.15
N VAL A 353 5.50 16.24 15.70
CA VAL A 353 4.50 16.88 16.56
C VAL A 353 3.55 15.86 17.19
N PHE A 354 3.05 14.87 16.45
CA PHE A 354 2.04 13.93 16.96
C PHE A 354 2.61 12.59 17.44
N PHE A 355 3.66 12.06 16.82
CA PHE A 355 4.07 10.68 17.05
C PHE A 355 5.38 10.49 17.80
N ASN A 356 6.24 11.50 17.90
CA ASN A 356 7.51 11.39 18.61
C ASN A 356 7.43 11.97 20.04
N LYS A 357 8.41 11.58 20.86
CA LYS A 357 8.68 12.20 22.16
C LYS A 357 9.31 13.57 21.92
N HIS A 358 8.75 14.59 22.58
CA HIS A 358 9.31 15.94 22.53
C HIS A 358 10.71 15.97 23.17
N SER A 359 11.60 16.80 22.63
CA SER A 359 12.94 17.03 23.16
C SER A 359 13.26 18.51 23.17
N GLU A 360 13.39 19.10 24.35
CA GLU A 360 13.78 20.51 24.52
C GLU A 360 15.15 20.83 23.89
N LYS A 361 16.06 19.84 23.82
CA LYS A 361 17.39 19.98 23.19
C LYS A 361 17.35 20.01 21.66
N LYS A 362 16.26 19.54 21.05
CA LYS A 362 16.15 19.40 19.59
C LYS A 362 14.71 19.63 19.15
N VAL A 363 14.35 20.90 19.06
CA VAL A 363 13.04 21.35 18.58
C VAL A 363 13.05 21.37 17.06
N TRP A 364 12.14 20.62 16.45
CA TRP A 364 12.00 20.59 15.00
C TRP A 364 11.20 21.79 14.50
N GLN A 365 11.38 22.15 13.21
CA GLN A 365 10.67 23.29 12.61
C GLN A 365 9.15 23.23 12.86
N GLN A 366 8.54 22.05 12.72
CA GLN A 366 7.10 21.85 12.93
C GLN A 366 6.68 22.05 14.39
N GLU A 367 7.52 21.68 15.35
CA GLU A 367 7.26 21.94 16.77
C GLU A 367 7.41 23.44 17.07
N LYS A 368 8.43 24.09 16.51
CA LYS A 368 8.64 25.54 16.66
C LYS A 368 7.46 26.33 16.08
N ALA A 369 6.97 25.96 14.91
CA ALA A 369 5.79 26.55 14.30
C ALA A 369 4.56 26.43 15.22
N MET A 370 4.35 25.25 15.82
CA MET A 370 3.27 25.04 16.79
C MET A 370 3.45 25.84 18.08
N GLN A 371 4.68 25.94 18.61
CA GLN A 371 4.97 26.73 19.81
C GLN A 371 4.71 28.23 19.59
N ASN A 372 5.08 28.74 18.42
CA ASN A 372 4.92 30.15 18.07
C ASN A 372 3.46 30.51 17.78
N GLN A 373 2.78 29.71 16.94
CA GLN A 373 1.45 30.04 16.45
C GLN A 373 0.33 29.54 17.38
N PHE A 374 0.57 28.43 18.10
CA PHE A 374 -0.44 27.75 18.91
C PHE A 374 0.10 27.25 20.27
N PRO A 375 0.64 28.14 21.12
CA PRO A 375 1.31 27.75 22.36
C PRO A 375 0.44 26.93 23.32
N ASN A 376 -0.85 27.26 23.47
CA ASN A 376 -1.74 26.50 24.36
C ASN A 376 -2.16 25.17 23.75
N VAL A 377 -2.26 25.08 22.42
CA VAL A 377 -2.46 23.81 21.72
C VAL A 377 -1.25 22.90 21.93
N PHE A 378 -0.04 23.42 21.77
CA PHE A 378 1.20 22.67 21.95
C PHE A 378 1.37 22.18 23.40
N LYS A 379 1.02 23.01 24.41
CA LYS A 379 0.96 22.58 25.81
C LYS A 379 0.03 21.38 26.02
N VAL A 380 -1.15 21.38 25.41
CA VAL A 380 -2.07 20.23 25.50
C VAL A 380 -1.49 18.99 24.82
N ILE A 381 -0.80 19.14 23.68
CA ILE A 381 -0.08 18.04 23.02
C ILE A 381 0.95 17.41 23.97
N LEU A 382 1.77 18.23 24.63
CA LEU A 382 2.78 17.75 25.59
C LEU A 382 2.14 17.04 26.77
N HIS A 383 1.11 17.63 27.38
CA HIS A 383 0.37 17.04 28.50
C HIS A 383 -0.23 15.67 28.13
N LEU A 384 -0.83 15.53 26.94
CA LEU A 384 -1.38 14.25 26.48
C LEU A 384 -0.32 13.18 26.17
N LYS A 385 0.95 13.56 26.06
CA LYS A 385 2.08 12.69 25.76
C LYS A 385 2.97 12.41 26.97
N GLU A 386 2.71 13.03 28.11
CA GLU A 386 3.59 13.07 29.27
C GLU A 386 3.95 11.66 29.78
N THR A 387 2.96 10.77 29.89
CA THR A 387 3.16 9.40 30.40
C THR A 387 3.63 8.42 29.33
N ASP A 388 3.03 8.44 28.14
CA ASP A 388 3.44 7.65 26.97
C ASP A 388 3.24 8.50 25.72
N TYR A 389 4.33 8.74 24.98
CA TYR A 389 4.33 9.58 23.78
C TYR A 389 3.37 9.07 22.69
N ARG A 390 3.01 7.78 22.73
CA ARG A 390 2.07 7.14 21.79
C ARG A 390 0.60 7.41 22.14
N THR A 391 0.32 7.99 23.30
CA THR A 391 -1.04 8.20 23.82
C THR A 391 -1.85 9.11 22.91
N LEU A 392 -1.30 10.25 22.50
CA LEU A 392 -1.98 11.16 21.57
C LEU A 392 -2.34 10.45 20.26
N ALA A 393 -1.38 9.76 19.65
CA ALA A 393 -1.57 9.02 18.41
C ALA A 393 -2.69 7.97 18.54
N ARG A 394 -2.65 7.13 19.58
CA ARG A 394 -3.67 6.11 19.83
C ARG A 394 -5.04 6.72 20.09
N ASN A 395 -5.11 7.84 20.80
CA ASN A 395 -6.37 8.52 21.10
C ASN A 395 -7.00 9.12 19.84
N LEU A 396 -6.19 9.74 18.96
CA LEU A 396 -6.66 10.21 17.66
C LEU A 396 -7.20 9.06 16.80
N GLN A 397 -6.47 7.94 16.72
CA GLN A 397 -6.90 6.76 15.97
C GLN A 397 -8.20 6.13 16.54
N ARG A 398 -8.34 6.10 17.87
CA ARG A 398 -9.58 5.65 18.53
C ARG A 398 -10.76 6.57 18.25
N LYS A 399 -10.52 7.88 18.30
CA LYS A 399 -11.55 8.90 18.04
C LYS A 399 -12.02 8.82 16.60
N GLU A 400 -11.10 8.64 15.65
CA GLU A 400 -11.41 8.41 14.24
C GLU A 400 -12.31 7.18 14.07
N ALA A 401 -11.90 6.02 14.57
CA ALA A 401 -12.69 4.80 14.49
C ALA A 401 -14.06 4.96 15.18
N GLN A 402 -14.11 5.65 16.32
CA GLN A 402 -15.36 5.96 17.00
C GLN A 402 -16.29 6.81 16.11
N MET A 403 -15.77 7.88 15.52
CA MET A 403 -16.56 8.77 14.67
C MET A 403 -17.05 8.06 13.41
N PHE A 404 -16.15 7.49 12.62
CA PHE A 404 -16.50 6.96 11.30
C PHE A 404 -17.31 5.67 11.37
N ILE A 405 -16.97 4.76 12.29
CA ILE A 405 -17.64 3.47 12.38
C ILE A 405 -18.84 3.56 13.32
N ASN A 406 -18.59 3.85 14.61
CA ASN A 406 -19.62 3.66 15.63
C ASN A 406 -20.71 4.74 15.64
N ILE A 407 -20.45 5.90 15.03
CA ILE A 407 -21.36 7.04 15.02
C ILE A 407 -21.89 7.30 13.61
N ILE A 408 -21.01 7.61 12.66
CA ILE A 408 -21.41 8.01 11.30
C ILE A 408 -21.98 6.82 10.52
N ALA A 409 -21.24 5.71 10.36
CA ALA A 409 -21.76 4.54 9.65
C ALA A 409 -23.03 3.99 10.29
N LYS A 410 -23.07 3.95 11.63
CA LYS A 410 -24.27 3.55 12.37
C LYS A 410 -25.48 4.46 12.08
N ALA A 411 -25.26 5.78 11.99
CA ALA A 411 -26.33 6.73 11.68
C ALA A 411 -26.81 6.58 10.23
N ILE A 412 -25.90 6.38 9.27
CA ILE A 412 -26.24 6.14 7.86
C ILE A 412 -27.15 4.92 7.74
N TYR A 413 -26.75 3.77 8.31
CA TYR A 413 -27.56 2.55 8.22
C TYR A 413 -28.88 2.63 9.00
N LYS A 414 -28.97 3.49 10.02
CA LYS A 414 -30.22 3.70 10.74
C LYS A 414 -31.23 4.45 9.86
N ASP A 415 -30.76 5.43 9.09
CA ASP A 415 -31.61 6.27 8.26
C ASP A 415 -31.93 5.60 6.92
N ASN A 416 -30.98 4.86 6.33
CA ASN A 416 -31.21 4.11 5.10
C ASN A 416 -30.34 2.83 5.02
N LEU A 417 -30.99 1.66 5.14
CA LEU A 417 -30.34 0.35 5.07
C LEU A 417 -29.87 -0.06 3.66
N ASN A 418 -30.32 0.63 2.62
CA ASN A 418 -29.92 0.35 1.23
C ASN A 418 -28.59 1.02 0.86
N VAL A 419 -28.13 1.97 1.67
CA VAL A 419 -26.82 2.61 1.44
C VAL A 419 -25.73 1.57 1.68
N GLN A 420 -24.81 1.49 0.73
CA GLN A 420 -23.58 0.74 0.89
C GLN A 420 -22.43 1.71 1.13
N ILE A 421 -21.63 1.45 2.14
CA ILE A 421 -20.46 2.25 2.47
C ILE A 421 -19.23 1.40 2.73
N LEU A 422 -18.07 1.91 2.31
CA LEU A 422 -16.77 1.42 2.77
C LEU A 422 -16.12 2.50 3.62
N THR A 423 -15.51 2.11 4.73
CA THR A 423 -14.74 3.03 5.57
C THR A 423 -13.25 2.82 5.32
N CYS A 424 -12.52 3.90 5.10
CA CYS A 424 -11.07 3.91 5.08
C CYS A 424 -10.60 5.06 5.97
N HIS A 425 -10.47 4.76 7.27
CA HIS A 425 -10.07 5.73 8.29
C HIS A 425 -11.01 6.94 8.36
N ASP A 426 -10.57 8.06 7.82
CA ASP A 426 -11.19 9.38 7.76
C ASP A 426 -12.00 9.64 6.48
N ALA A 427 -12.11 8.63 5.61
CA ALA A 427 -12.93 8.68 4.42
C ALA A 427 -14.03 7.62 4.42
N ILE A 428 -15.20 8.00 3.88
CA ILE A 428 -16.29 7.08 3.54
C ILE A 428 -16.45 7.04 2.03
N TYR A 429 -16.46 5.84 1.47
CA TYR A 429 -16.70 5.58 0.06
C TYR A 429 -18.10 5.03 -0.14
N THR A 430 -18.76 5.43 -1.21
CA THR A 430 -20.11 4.99 -1.57
C THR A 430 -20.35 5.21 -3.07
N THR A 431 -21.60 5.13 -3.52
CA THR A 431 -22.02 5.44 -4.89
C THR A 431 -22.47 6.89 -5.03
N HIS A 432 -22.49 7.42 -6.26
CA HIS A 432 -22.90 8.81 -6.53
C HIS A 432 -24.25 9.17 -5.90
N ASP A 433 -25.23 8.26 -5.96
CA ASP A 433 -26.58 8.50 -5.42
C ASP A 433 -26.63 8.74 -3.91
N HIS A 434 -25.62 8.27 -3.18
CA HIS A 434 -25.59 8.30 -1.72
C HIS A 434 -24.56 9.27 -1.13
N ILE A 435 -23.71 9.90 -1.95
CA ILE A 435 -22.60 10.71 -1.44
C ILE A 435 -23.06 11.90 -0.61
N ASP A 436 -24.15 12.56 -1.00
CA ASP A 436 -24.67 13.71 -0.28
C ASP A 436 -25.29 13.31 1.07
N LEU A 437 -25.92 12.13 1.12
CA LEU A 437 -26.40 11.55 2.37
C LEU A 437 -25.23 11.25 3.32
N VAL A 438 -24.16 10.64 2.81
CA VAL A 438 -22.93 10.38 3.60
C VAL A 438 -22.36 11.69 4.14
N VAL A 439 -22.21 12.71 3.29
CA VAL A 439 -21.70 14.04 3.67
C VAL A 439 -22.60 14.67 4.75
N HIS A 440 -23.92 14.59 4.59
CA HIS A 440 -24.87 15.06 5.59
C HIS A 440 -24.64 14.40 6.95
N HIS A 441 -24.49 13.06 6.99
CA HIS A 441 -24.25 12.33 8.24
C HIS A 441 -22.91 12.66 8.88
N ILE A 442 -21.84 12.85 8.10
CA ILE A 442 -20.54 13.30 8.62
C ILE A 442 -20.73 14.67 9.28
N MET A 443 -21.28 15.64 8.55
CA MET A 443 -21.45 17.02 8.99
C MET A 443 -22.37 17.14 10.22
N LYS A 444 -23.47 16.38 10.24
CA LYS A 444 -24.41 16.33 11.36
C LYS A 444 -23.78 15.72 12.61
N SER A 445 -23.08 14.60 12.47
CA SER A 445 -22.45 13.92 13.62
C SER A 445 -21.42 14.79 14.32
N TYR A 446 -20.57 15.52 13.59
CA TYR A 446 -19.60 16.43 14.21
C TYR A 446 -20.28 17.67 14.84
N LYS A 447 -21.32 18.22 14.20
CA LYS A 447 -22.09 19.33 14.75
C LYS A 447 -22.77 18.95 16.07
N ASP A 448 -23.44 17.81 16.11
CA ASP A 448 -24.17 17.34 17.29
C ASP A 448 -23.23 17.06 18.47
N MET A 449 -22.02 16.55 18.20
CA MET A 449 -21.08 16.15 19.25
C MET A 449 -20.16 17.28 19.74
N TYR A 450 -19.70 18.15 18.83
CA TYR A 450 -18.64 19.13 19.13
C TYR A 450 -19.03 20.56 18.76
N ASN A 451 -20.22 20.78 18.18
CA ASN A 451 -20.68 22.07 17.67
C ASN A 451 -19.73 22.71 16.64
N ILE A 452 -18.98 21.88 15.91
CA ILE A 452 -18.13 22.27 14.79
C ILE A 452 -18.33 21.28 13.65
N GLN A 453 -18.01 21.69 12.43
CA GLN A 453 -18.14 20.85 11.24
C GLN A 453 -16.83 20.88 10.45
N PRO A 454 -16.41 19.76 9.85
CA PRO A 454 -15.23 19.73 8.99
C PRO A 454 -15.52 20.32 7.61
N THR A 455 -14.45 20.64 6.88
CA THR A 455 -14.51 20.76 5.42
C THR A 455 -14.38 19.37 4.80
N ILE A 456 -15.33 19.01 3.93
CA ILE A 456 -15.36 17.72 3.24
C ILE A 456 -14.83 17.88 1.82
N GLU A 457 -13.88 17.03 1.47
CA GLU A 457 -13.46 16.78 0.10
C GLU A 457 -14.33 15.67 -0.49
N LYS A 458 -15.11 16.01 -1.51
CA LYS A 458 -15.80 15.03 -2.33
C LYS A 458 -14.95 14.76 -3.55
N GLY A 459 -14.71 13.50 -3.85
CA GLY A 459 -14.03 13.09 -5.07
C GLY A 459 -14.75 11.94 -5.72
N CYS A 460 -14.63 11.88 -7.03
CA CYS A 460 -14.83 10.67 -7.80
C CYS A 460 -13.48 10.26 -8.37
N TYR A 461 -13.30 8.96 -8.58
CA TYR A 461 -12.27 8.54 -9.49
C TYR A 461 -12.87 8.58 -10.88
N GLU A 462 -12.72 9.70 -11.58
CA GLU A 462 -12.87 9.67 -13.03
C GLU A 462 -11.80 8.71 -13.55
N VAL A 463 -12.19 7.76 -14.39
CA VAL A 463 -11.24 6.93 -15.12
C VAL A 463 -10.30 7.92 -15.79
N GLU A 464 -9.02 7.94 -15.39
CA GLU A 464 -8.04 8.76 -16.11
C GLU A 464 -8.24 8.42 -17.60
N PRO A 465 -8.40 9.43 -18.48
CA PRO A 465 -8.57 9.14 -19.90
C PRO A 465 -7.48 8.17 -20.29
N GLU A 466 -7.82 7.18 -21.15
CA GLU A 466 -6.81 6.28 -21.69
C GLU A 466 -5.57 7.11 -22.00
N PRO A 467 -4.37 6.69 -21.54
CA PRO A 467 -3.15 7.42 -21.86
C PRO A 467 -3.19 7.64 -23.35
N ALA A 468 -3.30 8.91 -23.75
CA ALA A 468 -3.70 9.28 -25.09
C ALA A 468 -2.94 8.43 -26.09
N ASP A 469 -3.63 7.86 -27.08
CA ASP A 469 -2.97 7.27 -28.23
C ASP A 469 -1.83 8.20 -28.60
N TYR A 470 -0.61 7.72 -28.46
CA TYR A 470 0.57 8.49 -28.80
C TYR A 470 0.53 8.61 -30.33
N GLN A 471 -0.23 9.58 -30.84
CA GLN A 471 0.03 10.11 -32.16
C GLN A 471 1.44 10.65 -32.06
N VAL A 472 2.34 10.03 -32.82
CA VAL A 472 3.71 10.46 -33.00
C VAL A 472 3.69 11.97 -33.11
N ALA A 473 4.22 12.65 -32.09
CA ALA A 473 4.29 14.10 -32.10
C ALA A 473 5.12 14.47 -33.33
N ASP A 474 4.51 15.18 -34.27
CA ASP A 474 5.19 15.74 -35.42
C ASP A 474 6.20 16.77 -34.87
N PHE A 475 7.48 16.40 -34.82
CA PHE A 475 8.57 17.18 -34.20
C PHE A 475 8.98 18.41 -35.03
N SER A 476 8.04 19.03 -35.73
CA SER A 476 8.28 20.20 -36.57
C SER A 476 7.65 21.47 -35.99
N ALA A 477 8.02 21.87 -34.75
CA ALA A 477 7.95 23.29 -34.36
C ALA A 477 8.61 23.59 -32.99
N SER A 478 9.76 24.27 -33.05
CA SER A 478 10.30 25.21 -32.05
C SER A 478 10.68 24.65 -30.68
N HIS A 479 11.99 24.56 -30.40
CA HIS A 479 12.73 25.48 -29.52
C HIS A 479 14.23 25.27 -29.76
N ASN A 480 14.99 26.35 -29.67
CA ASN A 480 16.30 26.55 -30.30
C ASN A 480 17.45 25.93 -29.48
N THR A 481 17.59 24.61 -29.51
CA THR A 481 18.78 23.88 -29.04
C THR A 481 19.20 22.91 -30.13
N GLN A 482 20.44 23.02 -30.62
CA GLN A 482 20.96 22.11 -31.64
C GLN A 482 20.82 20.66 -31.16
N PRO A 483 20.20 19.76 -31.93
CA PRO A 483 20.08 18.37 -31.55
C PRO A 483 21.46 17.71 -31.59
N THR A 484 21.86 17.11 -30.47
CA THR A 484 22.97 16.16 -30.43
C THR A 484 22.64 14.98 -31.34
N ARG A 485 23.51 14.71 -32.31
CA ARG A 485 23.40 13.59 -33.26
C ARG A 485 24.19 12.40 -32.74
N TYR A 486 23.74 11.20 -33.10
CA TYR A 486 24.52 9.98 -32.89
C TYR A 486 25.82 10.03 -33.70
N THR A 487 26.89 9.53 -33.12
CA THR A 487 28.14 9.29 -33.85
C THR A 487 27.98 8.11 -34.82
N LEU A 488 28.85 8.04 -35.85
CA LEU A 488 28.83 6.95 -36.84
C LEU A 488 28.96 5.56 -36.21
N GLU A 489 29.76 5.43 -35.15
CA GLU A 489 29.92 4.16 -34.42
C GLU A 489 28.65 3.77 -33.64
N GLU A 490 27.93 4.74 -33.08
CA GLU A 490 26.66 4.49 -32.38
C GLU A 490 25.57 4.07 -33.37
N LEU A 491 25.51 4.68 -34.56
CA LEU A 491 24.56 4.30 -35.60
C LEU A 491 24.83 2.91 -36.18
N ASP A 492 26.09 2.55 -36.39
CA ASP A 492 26.47 1.21 -36.87
C ASP A 492 26.05 0.12 -35.87
N TYR A 493 26.24 0.38 -34.58
CA TYR A 493 25.84 -0.54 -33.51
C TYR A 493 24.31 -0.69 -33.40
N ILE A 494 23.58 0.43 -33.44
CA ILE A 494 22.11 0.43 -33.36
C ILE A 494 21.50 -0.28 -34.57
N ASN A 495 22.01 -0.01 -35.78
CA ASN A 495 21.54 -0.65 -37.00
C ASN A 495 21.75 -2.16 -36.99
N LYS A 496 22.90 -2.60 -36.46
CA LYS A 496 23.21 -4.02 -36.33
C LYS A 496 22.29 -4.73 -35.34
N ALA A 497 22.05 -4.13 -34.17
CA ALA A 497 21.16 -4.68 -33.15
C ALA A 497 19.70 -4.76 -33.64
N LEU A 498 19.21 -3.73 -34.34
CA LEU A 498 17.84 -3.70 -34.86
C LEU A 498 17.62 -4.64 -36.04
N LYS A 499 18.66 -4.89 -36.87
CA LYS A 499 18.62 -5.92 -37.93
C LYS A 499 18.63 -7.34 -37.36
N GLU A 500 19.42 -7.60 -36.31
CA GLU A 500 19.46 -8.93 -35.66
C GLU A 500 18.13 -9.28 -34.96
N LEU A 501 17.40 -8.27 -34.48
CA LEU A 501 16.07 -8.42 -33.91
C LEU A 501 14.93 -8.40 -34.95
N GLY A 502 15.24 -8.19 -36.24
CA GLY A 502 14.28 -8.17 -37.35
C GLY A 502 13.35 -6.95 -37.35
N ILE A 503 13.76 -5.84 -36.72
CA ILE A 503 12.93 -4.65 -36.49
C ILE A 503 13.00 -3.67 -37.67
N ILE A 504 14.13 -3.64 -38.40
CA ILE A 504 14.34 -2.79 -39.60
C ILE A 504 15.04 -3.57 -40.73
N GLU A 505 14.70 -3.28 -41.99
CA GLU A 505 15.38 -3.83 -43.17
C GLU A 505 16.47 -2.87 -43.71
N GLU A 506 16.29 -1.55 -43.56
CA GLU A 506 17.23 -0.50 -43.99
C GLU A 506 17.88 0.21 -42.80
N GLU A 507 19.10 0.71 -42.98
CA GLU A 507 19.92 1.31 -41.92
C GLU A 507 19.54 2.78 -41.66
N LEU A 508 19.43 3.13 -40.39
CA LEU A 508 19.24 4.49 -39.90
C LEU A 508 20.48 5.35 -40.19
N THR A 509 20.26 6.61 -40.59
CA THR A 509 21.32 7.58 -40.94
C THR A 509 21.48 8.68 -39.87
N GLU A 510 22.55 9.48 -39.96
CA GLU A 510 22.91 10.56 -39.02
C GLU A 510 21.87 11.68 -38.82
N GLU A 511 20.74 11.64 -39.53
CA GLU A 511 19.71 12.67 -39.46
C GLU A 511 18.71 12.48 -38.30
N ILE A 512 18.82 11.40 -37.52
CA ILE A 512 17.88 11.09 -36.43
C ILE A 512 18.34 11.73 -35.10
N PRO A 513 17.57 12.64 -34.50
CA PRO A 513 17.91 13.27 -33.23
C PRO A 513 17.68 12.34 -32.02
N ILE A 514 18.53 12.47 -30.99
CA ILE A 514 18.42 11.73 -29.72
C ILE A 514 17.19 12.25 -28.94
N PRO A 515 16.25 11.40 -28.47
CA PRO A 515 15.10 11.85 -27.69
C PRO A 515 15.52 12.26 -26.26
N PHE A 516 15.03 13.42 -25.79
CA PHE A 516 15.23 13.94 -24.42
C PHE A 516 14.36 13.24 -23.37
#